data_AF-A0A418ZPV7-F1
#
_entry.id   AF-A0A418ZPV7-F1
#
_cell.length_a   1.000
_cell.length_b   1.000
_cell.length_c   1.000
_cell.angle_alpha   90.00
_cell.angle_beta   90.00
_cell.angle_gamma   90.00
#
_symmetry.space_group_name_H-M   'P 1'
#
loop_
_entity.id
_entity.type
_entity.pdbx_description
1 polymer ?
#
loop_
_entity_poly.entity_id
_entity_poly.type
_entity_poly.pdbx_seq_one_letter_code
_entity_poly.pdbx_strand_id
1 'polypeptide(L)'
;MTMHFHSPMLAGKAFSLTHKDRTFTVREWGKPPQLRMLTASAGRMNALPDLASVEGLEVTPRADGKTGLNLLSRTEGGTYAARMRDGTDAQLTIEPRQQKRGFASGVQYWLPTGPDGRFLIEPGQRHRKIYVSGAPTALTVAMIAAEAGVATSTVTASWLLARPVYGGSPEKAVAMSVFETLFAALYGENKDSRSDWFLFERGYTYSRGAYWSAYIRGEDELHPVLFGAWGSGPRPVLSSGFEWIGLGPRYMAIRDLDFPIFNPRHGYGVLVEGCRISGNHESQFRDLYMVTWKDTILRNITKLTPGGNPVRTYWDGSLDRMSGAYGGSAKHLMPVSDTHLTLPT
;
A
#
# COMPACT_ATOMS: atom_id res chain seq x y z
N MET A 1 21.17 -44.42 21.62
CA MET A 1 21.81 -43.08 21.69
C MET A 1 22.05 -42.64 20.26
N THR A 2 21.29 -41.65 19.78
CA THR A 2 21.34 -41.19 18.39
C THR A 2 22.46 -40.15 18.29
N MET A 3 23.47 -40.42 17.46
CA MET A 3 24.60 -39.51 17.23
C MET A 3 24.38 -38.80 15.89
N HIS A 4 24.29 -37.47 15.92
CA HIS A 4 24.22 -36.66 14.71
C HIS A 4 25.61 -36.11 14.40
N PHE A 5 26.10 -36.36 13.19
CA PHE A 5 27.39 -35.88 12.70
C PHE A 5 27.17 -35.03 11.45
N HIS A 6 27.73 -33.82 11.40
CA HIS A 6 27.65 -32.94 10.24
C HIS A 6 29.05 -32.56 9.78
N SER A 7 29.47 -33.06 8.62
CA SER A 7 30.73 -32.66 7.97
C SER A 7 30.49 -32.38 6.49
N PRO A 8 30.54 -31.11 6.05
CA PRO A 8 30.35 -30.76 4.64
C PRO A 8 31.46 -31.33 3.74
N MET A 9 32.59 -31.76 4.30
CA MET A 9 33.70 -32.37 3.55
C MET A 9 33.47 -33.83 3.14
N LEU A 10 32.47 -34.50 3.71
CA LEU A 10 32.20 -35.91 3.45
C LEU A 10 30.99 -36.13 2.52
N ALA A 11 30.37 -35.05 2.02
CA ALA A 11 29.22 -35.14 1.12
C ALA A 11 29.55 -35.94 -0.15
N GLY A 12 28.81 -37.01 -0.42
CA GLY A 12 28.98 -37.86 -1.61
C GLY A 12 30.18 -38.80 -1.58
N LYS A 13 30.87 -38.98 -0.44
CA LYS A 13 31.96 -39.96 -0.27
C LYS A 13 31.60 -40.95 0.83
N ALA A 14 31.88 -42.23 0.58
CA ALA A 14 31.81 -43.24 1.63
C ALA A 14 32.87 -42.95 2.69
N PHE A 15 32.52 -43.11 3.96
CA PHE A 15 33.48 -43.01 5.05
C PHE A 15 33.18 -44.05 6.14
N SER A 16 34.22 -44.40 6.88
CA SER A 16 34.14 -45.37 7.97
C SER A 16 34.36 -44.66 9.29
N LEU A 17 33.52 -44.96 10.27
CA LEU A 17 33.65 -44.52 11.66
C LEU A 17 33.94 -45.73 12.53
N THR A 18 34.94 -45.63 13.40
CA THR A 18 35.22 -46.67 14.40
C THR A 18 34.81 -46.15 15.78
N HIS A 19 33.95 -46.90 16.47
CA HIS A 19 33.55 -46.60 17.85
C HIS A 19 33.45 -47.90 18.65
N LYS A 20 34.16 -47.97 19.79
CA LYS A 20 34.20 -49.15 20.68
C LYS A 20 34.44 -50.46 19.89
N ASP A 21 35.51 -50.47 19.10
CA ASP A 21 35.96 -51.61 18.30
C ASP A 21 34.97 -52.11 17.23
N ARG A 22 33.97 -51.30 16.89
CA ARG A 22 33.05 -51.55 15.78
C ARG A 22 33.24 -50.50 14.70
N THR A 23 33.44 -50.97 13.47
CA THR A 23 33.51 -50.12 12.28
C THR A 23 32.13 -50.06 11.61
N PHE A 24 31.66 -48.84 11.41
CA PHE A 24 30.44 -48.53 10.68
C PHE A 24 30.82 -47.91 9.35
N THR A 25 30.40 -48.52 8.24
CA THR A 25 30.59 -47.96 6.90
C THR A 25 29.32 -47.23 6.49
N VAL A 26 29.42 -45.90 6.36
CA VAL A 26 28.36 -45.08 5.76
C VAL A 26 28.56 -45.11 4.26
N ARG A 27 27.72 -45.88 3.55
CA ARG A 27 27.87 -46.13 2.11
C ARG A 27 27.38 -44.97 1.24
N GLU A 28 26.37 -44.24 1.72
CA GLU A 28 25.88 -43.01 1.10
C GLU A 28 25.47 -42.04 2.20
N TRP A 29 25.88 -40.78 2.06
CA TRP A 29 25.44 -39.67 2.91
C TRP A 29 24.91 -38.57 1.98
N GLY A 30 23.62 -38.26 2.11
CA GLY A 30 22.96 -37.26 1.28
C GLY A 30 23.53 -35.87 1.52
N LYS A 31 23.55 -35.03 0.48
CA LYS A 31 23.60 -33.58 0.72
C LYS A 31 22.39 -33.24 1.61
N PRO A 32 22.54 -32.48 2.71
CA PRO A 32 21.37 -32.02 3.44
C PRO A 32 20.44 -31.35 2.41
N PRO A 33 19.14 -31.69 2.39
CA PRO A 33 18.21 -31.06 1.47
C PRO A 33 18.38 -29.55 1.62
N GLN A 34 18.55 -28.85 0.50
CA GLN A 34 18.61 -27.39 0.52
C GLN A 34 17.22 -26.89 0.90
N LEU A 35 17.00 -26.73 2.19
CA LEU A 35 15.77 -26.21 2.74
C LEU A 35 15.78 -24.69 2.54
N ARG A 36 14.84 -24.17 1.75
CA ARG A 36 14.66 -22.72 1.67
C ARG A 36 13.94 -22.21 2.91
N MET A 37 14.54 -21.24 3.58
CA MET A 37 13.92 -20.56 4.72
C MET A 37 13.12 -19.37 4.23
N LEU A 38 11.83 -19.33 4.58
CA LEU A 38 10.92 -18.26 4.27
C LEU A 38 10.37 -17.66 5.57
N THR A 39 10.04 -16.37 5.53
CA THR A 39 9.35 -15.71 6.63
C THR A 39 8.07 -15.07 6.13
N ALA A 40 7.04 -15.10 6.99
CA ALA A 40 5.78 -14.41 6.81
C ALA A 40 5.33 -13.86 8.16
N SER A 41 4.33 -13.01 8.17
CA SER A 41 3.73 -12.55 9.42
C SER A 41 2.24 -12.84 9.43
N ALA A 42 1.71 -13.19 10.60
CA ALA A 42 0.29 -13.41 10.81
C ALA A 42 -0.50 -12.08 10.73
N GLY A 43 -1.78 -12.17 10.40
CA GLY A 43 -2.69 -11.04 10.32
C GLY A 43 -2.61 -10.23 9.02
N ARG A 44 -1.95 -10.75 7.97
CA ARG A 44 -1.74 -10.04 6.70
C ARG A 44 -1.72 -10.98 5.50
N MET A 45 -1.81 -10.38 4.32
CA MET A 45 -1.59 -11.04 3.05
C MET A 45 -0.08 -11.03 2.72
N ASN A 46 0.58 -12.18 2.72
CA ASN A 46 2.02 -12.26 2.42
C ASN A 46 2.23 -12.58 0.93
N ALA A 47 3.21 -11.94 0.29
CA ALA A 47 3.61 -12.26 -1.08
C ALA A 47 4.99 -12.92 -1.08
N LEU A 48 5.00 -14.25 -1.22
CA LEU A 48 6.19 -15.09 -1.10
C LEU A 48 6.69 -15.55 -2.49
N PRO A 49 8.01 -15.75 -2.65
CA PRO A 49 8.57 -16.20 -3.92
C PRO A 49 8.18 -17.65 -4.22
N ASP A 50 7.64 -17.88 -5.42
CA ASP A 50 7.47 -19.18 -6.11
C ASP A 50 7.04 -20.38 -5.22
N LEU A 51 6.15 -20.11 -4.27
CA LEU A 51 5.65 -21.09 -3.31
C LEU A 51 4.56 -21.94 -3.99
N ALA A 52 4.67 -23.27 -3.89
CA ALA A 52 3.67 -24.20 -4.41
C ALA A 52 2.61 -24.50 -3.35
N SER A 53 3.03 -24.78 -2.12
CA SER A 53 2.14 -25.13 -1.02
C SER A 53 2.79 -24.84 0.33
N VAL A 54 1.93 -24.68 1.35
CA VAL A 54 2.31 -24.66 2.76
C VAL A 54 1.34 -25.53 3.51
N GLU A 55 1.84 -26.34 4.44
CA GLU A 55 1.04 -27.27 5.22
C GLU A 55 -0.08 -26.54 5.98
N GLY A 56 -1.33 -26.94 5.72
CA GLY A 56 -2.51 -26.42 6.41
C GLY A 56 -2.83 -24.95 6.14
N LEU A 57 -2.29 -24.36 5.07
CA LEU A 57 -2.53 -22.96 4.71
C LEU A 57 -2.92 -22.81 3.24
N GLU A 58 -3.82 -21.85 2.99
CA GLU A 58 -4.24 -21.51 1.64
C GLU A 58 -3.21 -20.60 0.96
N VAL A 59 -2.81 -21.00 -0.24
CA VAL A 59 -1.91 -20.24 -1.11
C VAL A 59 -2.59 -19.93 -2.44
N THR A 60 -2.39 -18.72 -2.96
CA THR A 60 -3.03 -18.25 -4.19
C THR A 60 -1.99 -17.70 -5.17
N PRO A 61 -1.94 -18.15 -6.44
CA PRO A 61 -1.06 -17.56 -7.43
C PRO A 61 -1.32 -16.07 -7.65
N ARG A 62 -0.27 -15.28 -7.89
CA ARG A 62 -0.37 -13.85 -8.19
C ARG A 62 0.14 -13.57 -9.61
N ALA A 63 -0.40 -12.52 -10.23
CA ALA A 63 -0.01 -12.09 -11.58
C ALA A 63 1.44 -11.58 -11.67
N ASP A 64 2.05 -11.21 -10.54
CA ASP A 64 3.44 -10.76 -10.41
C ASP A 64 4.44 -11.92 -10.29
N GLY A 65 4.01 -13.18 -10.54
CA GLY A 65 4.85 -14.37 -10.45
C GLY A 65 5.12 -14.85 -9.01
N LYS A 66 4.58 -14.17 -8.01
CA LYS A 66 4.66 -14.60 -6.60
C LYS A 66 3.47 -15.47 -6.22
N THR A 67 3.52 -16.01 -5.01
CA THR A 67 2.40 -16.69 -4.37
C THR A 67 1.92 -15.88 -3.17
N GLY A 68 0.62 -15.60 -3.12
CA GLY A 68 -0.06 -15.03 -1.98
C GLY A 68 -0.30 -16.10 -0.91
N LEU A 69 0.00 -15.80 0.34
CA LEU A 69 -0.33 -16.63 1.51
C LEU A 69 -1.22 -15.84 2.48
N ASN A 70 -2.51 -16.21 2.55
CA ASN A 70 -3.52 -15.47 3.32
C ASN A 70 -3.47 -15.85 4.80
N LEU A 71 -2.96 -14.95 5.63
CA LEU A 71 -2.86 -15.15 7.08
C LEU A 71 -3.73 -14.18 7.89
N LEU A 72 -4.72 -13.55 7.26
CA LEU A 72 -5.51 -12.47 7.87
C LEU A 72 -6.27 -12.91 9.12
N SER A 73 -6.78 -14.14 9.14
CA SER A 73 -7.48 -14.72 10.29
C SER A 73 -6.53 -15.24 11.37
N ARG A 74 -5.22 -15.34 11.08
CA ARG A 74 -4.24 -15.89 12.02
C ARG A 74 -3.66 -14.81 12.92
N THR A 75 -3.40 -15.21 14.16
CA THR A 75 -2.79 -14.35 15.19
C THR A 75 -1.49 -14.92 15.72
N GLU A 76 -1.36 -16.24 15.74
CA GLU A 76 -0.21 -16.94 16.28
C GLU A 76 0.87 -17.14 15.21
N GLY A 77 2.12 -17.17 15.68
CA GLY A 77 3.26 -17.58 14.86
C GLY A 77 3.44 -19.09 14.87
N GLY A 78 4.42 -19.56 14.09
CA GLY A 78 4.76 -20.99 14.05
C GLY A 78 5.66 -21.33 12.87
N THR A 79 6.09 -22.58 12.81
CA THR A 79 6.93 -23.10 11.74
C THR A 79 6.17 -24.15 10.95
N TYR A 80 6.15 -24.01 9.62
CA TYR A 80 5.37 -24.83 8.71
C TYR A 80 6.27 -25.45 7.64
N ALA A 81 5.99 -26.69 7.28
CA ALA A 81 6.56 -27.29 6.08
C ALA A 81 5.96 -26.63 4.84
N ALA A 82 6.80 -26.36 3.85
CA ALA A 82 6.41 -25.72 2.60
C ALA A 82 7.13 -26.35 1.42
N ARG A 83 6.59 -26.14 0.22
CA ARG A 83 7.15 -26.63 -1.04
C ARG A 83 7.25 -25.47 -2.02
N MET A 84 8.39 -25.34 -2.68
CA MET A 84 8.58 -24.43 -3.81
C MET A 84 8.03 -25.06 -5.10
N ARG A 85 7.71 -24.26 -6.13
CA ARG A 85 7.21 -24.80 -7.42
C ARG A 85 8.26 -25.57 -8.21
N ASP A 86 9.54 -25.28 -8.01
CA ASP A 86 10.66 -26.06 -8.54
C ASP A 86 10.82 -27.45 -7.86
N GLY A 87 9.96 -27.77 -6.88
CA GLY A 87 10.01 -29.03 -6.14
C GLY A 87 11.02 -29.05 -5.00
N THR A 88 11.61 -27.91 -4.63
CA THR A 88 12.48 -27.80 -3.45
C THR A 88 11.66 -27.76 -2.17
N ASP A 89 12.14 -28.40 -1.11
CA ASP A 89 11.56 -28.27 0.23
C ASP A 89 11.87 -26.90 0.84
N ALA A 90 10.90 -26.35 1.56
CA ALA A 90 11.02 -25.09 2.25
C ALA A 90 10.47 -25.19 3.67
N GLN A 91 10.92 -24.30 4.53
CA GLN A 91 10.35 -24.09 5.85
C GLN A 91 9.91 -22.64 5.96
N LEU A 92 8.66 -22.44 6.32
CA LEU A 92 8.07 -21.13 6.53
C LEU A 92 7.95 -20.86 8.03
N THR A 93 8.62 -19.81 8.50
CA THR A 93 8.39 -19.25 9.84
C THR A 93 7.39 -18.12 9.75
N ILE A 94 6.26 -18.26 10.42
CA ILE A 94 5.24 -17.21 10.58
C ILE A 94 5.50 -16.51 11.90
N GLU A 95 5.72 -15.20 11.87
CA GLU A 95 5.78 -14.37 13.05
C GLU A 95 4.37 -14.08 13.59
N PRO A 96 4.16 -14.06 14.92
CA PRO A 96 2.88 -13.69 15.51
C PRO A 96 2.40 -12.31 15.03
N ARG A 97 1.08 -12.12 15.03
CA ARG A 97 0.48 -10.87 14.57
C ARG A 97 0.88 -9.74 15.52
N GLN A 98 1.69 -8.82 15.01
CA GLN A 98 2.21 -7.68 15.77
C GLN A 98 1.12 -6.67 16.18
N GLN A 99 -0.03 -6.63 15.50
CA GLN A 99 -1.05 -5.59 15.71
C GLN A 99 -2.46 -6.01 15.27
N LYS A 100 -3.51 -5.59 16.01
CA LYS A 100 -4.93 -5.79 15.63
C LYS A 100 -5.60 -4.53 15.04
N ARG A 101 -5.20 -3.30 15.41
CA ARG A 101 -5.99 -2.07 15.17
C ARG A 101 -5.21 -0.75 14.95
N GLY A 102 -3.93 -0.76 14.63
CA GLY A 102 -3.09 0.41 14.90
C GLY A 102 -2.42 0.32 16.27
N PHE A 103 -1.58 1.30 16.65
CA PHE A 103 -0.79 1.32 17.91
C PHE A 103 -1.51 0.78 19.16
N ALA A 104 -0.73 0.29 20.11
CA ALA A 104 -1.15 -0.45 21.31
C ALA A 104 -2.20 0.21 22.22
N SER A 105 -2.46 1.52 22.11
CA SER A 105 -3.50 2.20 22.90
C SER A 105 -4.87 2.25 22.21
N GLY A 106 -4.95 2.01 20.89
CA GLY A 106 -6.19 2.14 20.09
C GLY A 106 -6.73 3.57 19.98
N VAL A 107 -6.01 4.56 20.53
CA VAL A 107 -6.41 5.97 20.57
C VAL A 107 -6.08 6.66 19.25
N GLN A 108 -4.96 6.33 18.62
CA GLN A 108 -4.47 6.98 17.40
C GLN A 108 -4.35 5.97 16.25
N TYR A 109 -4.41 6.46 15.01
CA TYR A 109 -4.15 5.61 13.85
C TYR A 109 -2.67 5.57 13.54
N TRP A 110 -2.03 4.44 13.83
CA TRP A 110 -0.59 4.29 13.59
C TRP A 110 -0.33 2.88 13.09
N LEU A 111 0.21 2.74 11.89
CA LEU A 111 0.63 1.44 11.39
C LEU A 111 1.99 1.04 11.98
N PRO A 112 2.34 -0.24 11.97
CA PRO A 112 3.70 -0.66 12.32
C PRO A 112 4.70 0.05 11.42
N THR A 113 5.90 0.35 11.91
CA THR A 113 6.96 0.96 11.09
C THR A 113 7.97 -0.09 10.65
N GLY A 114 8.44 0.02 9.41
CA GLY A 114 9.47 -0.84 8.86
C GLY A 114 10.87 -0.45 9.35
N PRO A 115 11.91 -1.21 8.95
CA PRO A 115 13.30 -0.89 9.29
C PRO A 115 13.76 0.48 8.78
N ASP A 116 13.11 1.01 7.74
CA ASP A 116 13.33 2.34 7.17
C ASP A 116 12.60 3.45 7.95
N GLY A 117 11.92 3.12 9.05
CA GLY A 117 11.14 4.05 9.86
C GLY A 117 9.83 4.50 9.19
N ARG A 118 9.43 3.89 8.07
CA ARG A 118 8.22 4.23 7.31
C ARG A 118 7.06 3.35 7.74
N PHE A 119 5.82 3.80 7.56
CA PHE A 119 4.68 2.92 7.83
C PHE A 119 4.70 1.66 6.95
N LEU A 120 4.51 0.49 7.55
CA LEU A 120 4.24 -0.75 6.85
C LEU A 120 2.77 -0.74 6.44
N ILE A 121 2.53 -0.39 5.17
CA ILE A 121 1.21 -0.46 4.55
C ILE A 121 1.13 -1.78 3.81
N GLU A 122 0.12 -2.58 4.13
CA GLU A 122 -0.01 -3.95 3.66
C GLU A 122 -1.31 -4.13 2.87
N PRO A 123 -1.32 -5.00 1.86
CA PRO A 123 -2.55 -5.33 1.15
C PRO A 123 -3.47 -6.19 2.02
N GLY A 124 -4.77 -5.94 1.92
CA GLY A 124 -5.84 -6.81 2.41
C GLY A 124 -6.24 -7.87 1.38
N GLN A 125 -7.43 -8.45 1.54
CA GLN A 125 -7.95 -9.52 0.66
C GLN A 125 -8.29 -9.00 -0.74
N ARG A 126 -8.89 -7.81 -0.80
CA ARG A 126 -9.38 -7.19 -2.03
C ARG A 126 -8.42 -6.09 -2.43
N HIS A 127 -7.33 -6.51 -3.06
CA HIS A 127 -6.21 -5.62 -3.39
C HIS A 127 -5.82 -5.68 -4.87
N ARG A 128 -5.56 -4.51 -5.45
CA ARG A 128 -4.89 -4.30 -6.73
C ARG A 128 -3.91 -3.14 -6.62
N LYS A 129 -2.71 -3.29 -7.18
CA LYS A 129 -1.82 -2.16 -7.47
C LYS A 129 -2.17 -1.59 -8.83
N ILE A 130 -2.26 -0.27 -8.91
CA ILE A 130 -2.57 0.47 -10.13
C ILE A 130 -1.49 1.54 -10.29
N TYR A 131 -0.60 1.32 -11.25
CA TYR A 131 0.44 2.25 -11.65
C TYR A 131 -0.13 3.25 -12.65
N VAL A 132 -0.01 4.53 -12.33
CA VAL A 132 -0.47 5.67 -13.13
C VAL A 132 0.75 6.45 -13.59
N SER A 133 0.79 6.83 -14.86
CA SER A 133 1.89 7.57 -15.47
C SER A 133 1.35 8.77 -16.26
N GLY A 134 2.10 9.88 -16.22
CA GLY A 134 1.90 11.04 -17.08
C GLY A 134 2.74 11.01 -18.36
N ALA A 135 3.55 9.96 -18.55
CA ALA A 135 4.39 9.81 -19.73
C ALA A 135 3.55 9.61 -20.99
N PRO A 136 4.04 10.00 -22.19
CA PRO A 136 3.37 9.70 -23.45
C PRO A 136 3.17 8.20 -23.73
N THR A 137 3.95 7.35 -23.07
CA THR A 137 3.87 5.88 -23.14
C THR A 137 2.81 5.29 -22.20
N ALA A 138 2.19 6.09 -21.33
CA ALA A 138 1.15 5.63 -20.41
C ALA A 138 -0.06 5.11 -21.20
N LEU A 139 -0.54 3.92 -20.82
CA LEU A 139 -1.56 3.21 -21.58
C LEU A 139 -2.90 3.96 -21.55
N THR A 140 -3.30 4.47 -22.71
CA THR A 140 -4.65 4.99 -22.98
C THR A 140 -5.60 3.86 -23.37
N VAL A 141 -6.91 4.11 -23.39
CA VAL A 141 -7.90 3.16 -23.94
C VAL A 141 -7.53 2.70 -25.35
N ALA A 142 -7.08 3.62 -26.22
CA ALA A 142 -6.69 3.29 -27.58
C ALA A 142 -5.47 2.36 -27.63
N MET A 143 -4.46 2.62 -26.80
CA MET A 143 -3.25 1.77 -26.73
C MET A 143 -3.59 0.39 -26.17
N ILE A 144 -4.43 0.31 -25.14
CA ILE A 144 -4.90 -0.96 -24.57
C ILE A 144 -5.69 -1.76 -25.60
N ALA A 145 -6.60 -1.11 -26.32
CA ALA A 145 -7.41 -1.74 -27.37
C ALA A 145 -6.54 -2.30 -28.49
N ALA A 146 -5.56 -1.51 -28.96
CA ALA A 146 -4.60 -1.91 -29.97
C ALA A 146 -3.75 -3.10 -29.50
N GLU A 147 -3.23 -3.05 -28.26
CA GLU A 147 -2.44 -4.13 -27.68
C GLU A 147 -3.25 -5.43 -27.54
N ALA A 148 -4.51 -5.33 -27.13
CA ALA A 148 -5.40 -6.48 -26.93
C ALA A 148 -6.04 -6.99 -28.23
N GLY A 149 -5.88 -6.30 -29.36
CA GLY A 149 -6.52 -6.66 -30.62
C GLY A 149 -8.06 -6.52 -30.58
N VAL A 150 -8.59 -5.56 -29.83
CA VAL A 150 -10.03 -5.31 -29.69
C VAL A 150 -10.40 -3.88 -30.09
N ALA A 151 -11.69 -3.62 -30.31
CA ALA A 151 -12.17 -2.25 -30.53
C ALA A 151 -12.07 -1.43 -29.24
N THR A 152 -11.84 -0.11 -29.36
CA THR A 152 -11.79 0.80 -28.20
C THR A 152 -13.06 0.77 -27.35
N SER A 153 -14.22 0.59 -27.97
CA SER A 153 -15.52 0.41 -27.31
C SER A 153 -15.60 -0.85 -26.42
N THR A 154 -14.73 -1.83 -26.64
CA THR A 154 -14.65 -3.06 -25.82
C THR A 154 -13.94 -2.81 -24.49
N VAL A 155 -13.02 -1.83 -24.45
CA VAL A 155 -12.22 -1.49 -23.26
C VAL A 155 -13.05 -0.65 -22.30
N THR A 156 -14.04 -1.30 -21.69
CA THR A 156 -14.91 -0.74 -20.67
C THR A 156 -14.31 -0.93 -19.26
N ALA A 157 -14.92 -0.31 -18.26
CA ALA A 157 -14.49 -0.46 -16.87
C ALA A 157 -14.52 -1.93 -16.39
N SER A 158 -15.58 -2.68 -16.72
CA SER A 158 -15.69 -4.10 -16.38
C SER A 158 -14.62 -4.94 -17.10
N TRP A 159 -14.31 -4.61 -18.35
CA TRP A 159 -13.25 -5.26 -19.12
C TRP A 159 -11.87 -5.05 -18.49
N LEU A 160 -11.58 -3.83 -18.04
CA LEU A 160 -10.32 -3.47 -17.35
C LEU A 160 -10.21 -4.11 -15.95
N LEU A 161 -11.33 -4.29 -15.25
CA LEU A 161 -11.36 -5.00 -13.97
C LEU A 161 -11.00 -6.47 -14.11
N ALA A 162 -11.50 -7.12 -15.16
CA ALA A 162 -11.19 -8.52 -15.47
C ALA A 162 -9.74 -8.74 -15.97
N ARG A 163 -9.01 -7.66 -16.26
CA ARG A 163 -7.65 -7.69 -16.83
C ARG A 163 -6.68 -6.88 -15.98
N PRO A 164 -6.21 -7.44 -14.86
CA PRO A 164 -5.33 -6.73 -13.93
C PRO A 164 -3.97 -6.34 -14.50
N VAL A 165 -3.56 -6.92 -15.64
CA VAL A 165 -2.30 -6.61 -16.33
C VAL A 165 -2.18 -5.12 -16.69
N TYR A 166 -3.28 -4.47 -17.11
CA TYR A 166 -3.27 -3.04 -17.43
C TYR A 166 -3.27 -2.23 -16.14
N GLY A 167 -2.19 -1.50 -15.90
CA GLY A 167 -1.91 -0.80 -14.64
C GLY A 167 -1.32 -1.69 -13.56
N GLY A 168 -1.10 -3.00 -13.81
CA GLY A 168 -0.61 -3.93 -12.80
C GLY A 168 0.89 -3.83 -12.50
N SER A 169 1.65 -3.17 -13.37
CA SER A 169 3.11 -2.96 -13.23
C SER A 169 3.53 -1.59 -13.76
N PRO A 170 4.75 -1.12 -13.43
CA PRO A 170 5.34 0.10 -14.02
C PRO A 170 5.33 0.12 -15.55
N GLU A 171 5.64 -1.01 -16.20
CA GLU A 171 5.72 -1.15 -17.66
C GLU A 171 4.35 -1.11 -18.33
N LYS A 172 3.30 -1.42 -17.56
CA LYS A 172 1.89 -1.36 -17.97
C LYS A 172 1.17 -0.21 -17.29
N ALA A 173 1.87 0.84 -16.85
CA ALA A 173 1.27 1.99 -16.21
C ALA A 173 0.21 2.63 -17.13
N VAL A 174 -0.92 3.02 -16.55
CA VAL A 174 -2.07 3.55 -17.29
C VAL A 174 -2.09 5.08 -17.24
N ALA A 175 -2.65 5.69 -18.28
CA ALA A 175 -2.92 7.12 -18.29
C ALA A 175 -4.00 7.49 -17.25
N MET A 176 -4.01 8.76 -16.82
CA MET A 176 -4.93 9.27 -15.79
C MET A 176 -6.42 8.99 -16.11
N SER A 177 -6.83 9.09 -17.37
CA SER A 177 -8.22 8.82 -17.80
C SER A 177 -8.64 7.36 -17.61
N VAL A 178 -7.71 6.42 -17.81
CA VAL A 178 -7.94 4.99 -17.55
C VAL A 178 -7.97 4.71 -16.05
N PHE A 179 -7.09 5.37 -15.28
CA PHE A 179 -7.14 5.34 -13.82
C PHE A 179 -8.51 5.81 -13.30
N GLU A 180 -9.04 6.94 -13.78
CA GLU A 180 -10.36 7.44 -13.35
C GLU A 180 -11.48 6.44 -13.63
N THR A 181 -11.43 5.78 -14.80
CA THR A 181 -12.37 4.73 -15.20
C THR A 181 -12.32 3.54 -14.25
N LEU A 182 -11.10 3.06 -13.92
CA LEU A 182 -10.89 1.99 -12.94
C LEU A 182 -11.35 2.40 -11.55
N PHE A 183 -10.98 3.60 -11.11
CA PHE A 183 -11.30 4.13 -9.79
C PHE A 183 -12.80 4.17 -9.56
N ALA A 184 -13.58 4.69 -10.51
CA ALA A 184 -15.04 4.75 -10.44
C ALA A 184 -15.70 3.35 -10.41
N ALA A 185 -15.05 2.35 -11.00
CA ALA A 185 -15.56 0.98 -11.00
C ALA A 185 -15.30 0.25 -9.66
N LEU A 186 -14.18 0.57 -9.02
CA LEU A 186 -13.71 -0.01 -7.76
C LEU A 186 -14.37 0.65 -6.54
N TYR A 187 -14.54 1.97 -6.56
CA TYR A 187 -15.01 2.77 -5.42
C TYR A 187 -16.28 3.54 -5.77
N GLY A 188 -17.24 3.53 -4.85
CA GLY A 188 -18.55 4.13 -5.04
C GLY A 188 -19.56 3.60 -4.02
N GLU A 189 -20.77 4.14 -4.10
CA GLU A 189 -21.89 3.62 -3.32
C GLU A 189 -22.11 2.13 -3.63
N ASN A 190 -22.44 1.34 -2.61
CA ASN A 190 -22.64 -0.12 -2.71
C ASN A 190 -21.42 -0.92 -3.19
N LYS A 191 -20.22 -0.34 -3.18
CA LYS A 191 -18.98 -1.08 -3.42
C LYS A 191 -18.40 -1.60 -2.10
N ASP A 192 -17.86 -2.80 -2.15
CA ASP A 192 -17.14 -3.41 -1.04
C ASP A 192 -15.90 -2.60 -0.65
N SER A 193 -15.49 -2.71 0.61
CA SER A 193 -14.19 -2.19 1.04
C SER A 193 -13.04 -2.94 0.38
N ARG A 194 -11.96 -2.21 0.10
CA ARG A 194 -10.80 -2.67 -0.68
C ARG A 194 -9.54 -1.95 -0.24
N SER A 195 -8.39 -2.57 -0.40
CA SER A 195 -7.08 -2.06 0.04
C SER A 195 -6.16 -1.74 -1.15
N ASP A 196 -6.72 -1.18 -2.24
CA ASP A 196 -5.97 -0.93 -3.47
C ASP A 196 -4.87 0.12 -3.30
N TRP A 197 -3.80 -0.01 -4.09
CA TRP A 197 -2.69 0.94 -4.09
C TRP A 197 -2.61 1.65 -5.43
N PHE A 198 -2.83 2.96 -5.41
CA PHE A 198 -2.73 3.85 -6.56
C PHE A 198 -1.38 4.54 -6.51
N LEU A 199 -0.50 4.18 -7.45
CA LEU A 199 0.88 4.62 -7.48
C LEU A 199 1.08 5.57 -8.65
N PHE A 200 1.39 6.83 -8.38
CA PHE A 200 1.60 7.87 -9.39
C PHE A 200 3.08 8.04 -9.71
N GLU A 201 3.43 8.09 -10.99
CA GLU A 201 4.82 8.20 -11.41
C GLU A 201 5.38 9.57 -11.04
N ARG A 202 6.56 9.56 -10.40
CA ARG A 202 7.36 10.75 -10.09
C ARG A 202 7.69 11.55 -11.35
N GLY A 203 7.81 12.87 -11.18
CA GLY A 203 8.11 13.81 -12.26
C GLY A 203 6.90 14.32 -13.05
N TYR A 204 5.68 13.88 -12.73
CA TYR A 204 4.47 14.29 -13.43
C TYR A 204 3.46 15.00 -12.55
N THR A 205 2.57 15.76 -13.20
CA THR A 205 1.41 16.41 -12.58
C THR A 205 0.13 15.75 -13.08
N TYR A 206 -0.79 15.48 -12.16
CA TYR A 206 -2.04 14.79 -12.41
C TYR A 206 -3.18 15.66 -11.91
N SER A 207 -4.21 15.79 -12.73
CA SER A 207 -5.45 16.45 -12.36
C SER A 207 -6.60 15.47 -12.49
N ARG A 208 -7.54 15.53 -11.55
CA ARG A 208 -8.78 14.77 -11.58
C ARG A 208 -9.95 15.74 -11.75
N GLY A 209 -10.92 15.36 -12.58
CA GLY A 209 -12.08 16.22 -12.86
C GLY A 209 -13.16 16.21 -11.76
N ALA A 210 -13.08 15.29 -10.80
CA ALA A 210 -14.13 15.04 -9.83
C ALA A 210 -13.60 14.88 -8.39
N TYR A 211 -14.46 15.18 -7.43
CA TYR A 211 -14.25 14.89 -6.01
C TYR A 211 -14.00 13.42 -5.75
N TRP A 212 -13.25 13.11 -4.70
CA TRP A 212 -13.05 11.73 -4.28
C TRP A 212 -14.37 11.13 -3.79
N SER A 213 -14.54 9.82 -4.02
CA SER A 213 -15.75 9.11 -3.62
C SER A 213 -15.91 9.18 -2.10
N ALA A 214 -17.09 9.57 -1.63
CA ALA A 214 -17.45 9.56 -0.20
C ALA A 214 -17.45 8.14 0.42
N TYR A 215 -17.40 7.11 -0.43
CA TYR A 215 -17.40 5.71 -0.05
C TYR A 215 -16.02 5.06 -0.21
N ILE A 216 -14.95 5.85 -0.33
CA ILE A 216 -13.60 5.30 -0.31
C ILE A 216 -13.26 4.75 1.08
N ARG A 217 -13.04 3.44 1.15
CA ARG A 217 -12.76 2.74 2.39
C ARG A 217 -11.77 1.59 2.19
N GLY A 218 -10.69 1.62 2.96
CA GLY A 218 -9.83 0.46 3.19
C GLY A 218 -10.61 -0.70 3.80
N GLU A 219 -10.03 -1.90 3.78
CA GLU A 219 -10.70 -3.09 4.32
C GLU A 219 -10.85 -3.02 5.85
N ASP A 220 -9.80 -2.55 6.52
CA ASP A 220 -9.74 -2.34 7.97
C ASP A 220 -8.55 -1.42 8.34
N GLU A 221 -8.29 -1.26 9.65
CA GLU A 221 -7.20 -0.43 10.16
C GLU A 221 -5.80 -0.82 9.63
N LEU A 222 -5.53 -2.10 9.32
CA LEU A 222 -4.23 -2.56 8.86
C LEU A 222 -4.07 -2.49 7.34
N HIS A 223 -5.20 -2.51 6.63
CA HIS A 223 -5.25 -2.64 5.18
C HIS A 223 -5.88 -1.41 4.52
N PRO A 224 -5.25 -0.23 4.62
CA PRO A 224 -5.80 0.98 4.04
C PRO A 224 -5.68 0.98 2.50
N VAL A 225 -6.49 1.82 1.86
CA VAL A 225 -6.22 2.26 0.48
C VAL A 225 -4.98 3.14 0.49
N LEU A 226 -4.04 2.91 -0.43
CA LEU A 226 -2.83 3.73 -0.55
C LEU A 226 -2.89 4.62 -1.80
N PHE A 227 -2.63 5.91 -1.62
CA PHE A 227 -2.21 6.82 -2.67
C PHE A 227 -0.72 7.10 -2.50
N GLY A 228 0.10 6.66 -3.44
CA GLY A 228 1.55 6.66 -3.32
C GLY A 228 2.27 7.11 -4.58
N ALA A 229 3.59 7.20 -4.51
CA ALA A 229 4.46 7.49 -5.65
C ALA A 229 5.26 6.26 -6.10
N TRP A 230 5.65 6.21 -7.37
CA TRP A 230 6.65 5.26 -7.90
C TRP A 230 7.60 5.93 -8.89
N GLY A 231 8.63 5.21 -9.32
CA GLY A 231 9.62 5.71 -10.28
C GLY A 231 10.67 6.61 -9.63
N SER A 232 11.31 7.44 -10.45
CA SER A 232 12.38 8.36 -10.04
C SER A 232 12.02 9.82 -10.35
N GLY A 233 12.66 10.76 -9.66
CA GLY A 233 12.46 12.19 -9.90
C GLY A 233 11.60 12.88 -8.82
N PRO A 234 11.13 14.11 -9.09
CA PRO A 234 10.31 14.88 -8.15
C PRO A 234 9.05 14.14 -7.71
N ARG A 235 8.52 14.45 -6.52
CA ARG A 235 7.22 13.92 -6.07
C ARG A 235 6.14 14.22 -7.12
N PRO A 236 5.26 13.27 -7.43
CA PRO A 236 4.11 13.54 -8.31
C PRO A 236 3.20 14.59 -7.66
N VAL A 237 2.65 15.47 -8.49
CA VAL A 237 1.74 16.54 -8.04
C VAL A 237 0.31 16.14 -8.38
N LEU A 238 -0.57 16.00 -7.39
CA LEU A 238 -2.01 15.90 -7.59
C LEU A 238 -2.62 17.30 -7.51
N SER A 239 -2.77 17.98 -8.64
CA SER A 239 -3.20 19.38 -8.70
C SER A 239 -4.62 19.60 -8.21
N SER A 240 -5.49 18.58 -8.32
CA SER A 240 -6.84 18.60 -7.75
C SER A 240 -6.86 18.36 -6.23
N GLY A 241 -5.74 17.89 -5.66
CA GLY A 241 -5.63 17.51 -4.26
C GLY A 241 -6.61 16.42 -3.80
N PHE A 242 -6.88 16.43 -2.51
CA PHE A 242 -7.69 15.44 -1.79
C PHE A 242 -8.89 16.12 -1.14
N GLU A 243 -10.00 16.17 -1.86
CA GLU A 243 -11.25 16.79 -1.42
C GLU A 243 -12.47 15.86 -1.57
N TRP A 244 -13.33 15.89 -0.55
CA TRP A 244 -14.57 15.10 -0.48
C TRP A 244 -15.76 16.00 -0.22
N ILE A 245 -16.90 15.66 -0.83
CA ILE A 245 -18.21 16.22 -0.47
C ILE A 245 -18.92 15.22 0.44
N GLY A 246 -19.30 15.66 1.64
CA GLY A 246 -20.03 14.83 2.60
C GLY A 246 -19.10 13.94 3.43
N LEU A 247 -19.26 12.62 3.32
CA LEU A 247 -18.44 11.65 4.05
C LEU A 247 -17.05 11.56 3.43
N GLY A 248 -16.03 11.49 4.29
CA GLY A 248 -14.64 11.42 3.90
C GLY A 248 -14.10 10.00 3.96
N PRO A 249 -12.78 9.86 3.75
CA PRO A 249 -12.16 8.56 3.58
C PRO A 249 -12.13 7.76 4.89
N ARG A 250 -12.18 6.44 4.75
CA ARG A 250 -11.94 5.50 5.85
C ARG A 250 -10.74 4.62 5.54
N TYR A 251 -9.82 4.43 6.49
CA TYR A 251 -8.64 3.57 6.31
C TYR A 251 -7.90 3.92 5.02
N MET A 252 -7.29 5.10 5.00
CA MET A 252 -6.57 5.63 3.84
C MET A 252 -5.17 6.07 4.25
N ALA A 253 -4.20 5.79 3.38
CA ALA A 253 -2.85 6.30 3.49
C ALA A 253 -2.49 7.10 2.23
N ILE A 254 -1.83 8.23 2.43
CA ILE A 254 -1.31 9.09 1.38
C ILE A 254 0.20 9.25 1.62
N ARG A 255 1.01 8.95 0.62
CA ARG A 255 2.47 8.86 0.76
C ARG A 255 3.23 9.48 -0.39
N ASP A 256 4.21 10.32 -0.05
CA ASP A 256 5.16 10.91 -0.99
C ASP A 256 4.54 11.69 -2.16
N LEU A 257 3.40 12.36 -1.93
CA LEU A 257 2.72 13.18 -2.92
C LEU A 257 2.82 14.67 -2.58
N ASP A 258 2.81 15.51 -3.62
CA ASP A 258 2.60 16.95 -3.50
C ASP A 258 1.15 17.27 -3.91
N PHE A 259 0.43 18.05 -3.11
CA PHE A 259 -0.94 18.45 -3.43
C PHE A 259 -1.33 19.78 -2.78
N PRO A 260 -2.19 20.60 -3.41
CA PRO A 260 -2.54 21.91 -2.87
C PRO A 260 -3.70 21.90 -1.86
N ILE A 261 -4.51 20.84 -1.86
CA ILE A 261 -5.75 20.77 -1.09
C ILE A 261 -5.80 19.46 -0.30
N PHE A 262 -6.08 19.55 1.00
CA PHE A 262 -6.44 18.42 1.85
C PHE A 262 -7.69 18.76 2.66
N ASN A 263 -8.84 18.36 2.12
CA ASN A 263 -10.18 18.67 2.63
C ASN A 263 -11.00 17.42 2.99
N PRO A 264 -10.52 16.51 3.85
CA PRO A 264 -11.36 15.41 4.34
C PRO A 264 -12.36 15.91 5.39
N ARG A 265 -13.59 15.37 5.32
CA ARG A 265 -14.68 15.60 6.29
C ARG A 265 -15.17 14.28 6.84
N HIS A 266 -15.44 14.14 8.14
CA HIS A 266 -16.00 12.89 8.70
C HIS A 266 -15.18 11.61 8.38
N GLY A 267 -13.87 11.76 8.17
CA GLY A 267 -12.96 10.66 7.86
C GLY A 267 -12.54 9.88 9.10
N TYR A 268 -12.10 8.64 8.91
CA TYR A 268 -11.68 7.74 9.99
C TYR A 268 -10.43 6.95 9.59
N GLY A 269 -9.36 6.99 10.37
CA GLY A 269 -8.15 6.22 10.05
C GLY A 269 -7.46 6.73 8.80
N VAL A 270 -6.90 7.94 8.86
CA VAL A 270 -6.19 8.56 7.74
C VAL A 270 -4.71 8.78 8.09
N LEU A 271 -3.81 8.33 7.23
CA LEU A 271 -2.37 8.53 7.33
C LEU A 271 -1.88 9.42 6.20
N VAL A 272 -1.05 10.40 6.55
CA VAL A 272 -0.33 11.21 5.57
C VAL A 272 1.15 11.11 5.93
N GLU A 273 1.97 10.56 5.03
CA GLU A 273 3.39 10.33 5.27
C GLU A 273 4.26 10.92 4.16
N GLY A 274 5.29 11.70 4.48
CA GLY A 274 6.27 12.15 3.48
C GLY A 274 5.72 13.10 2.40
N CYS A 275 4.54 13.70 2.65
CA CYS A 275 3.82 14.52 1.66
C CYS A 275 4.15 16.01 1.81
N ARG A 276 3.84 16.79 0.76
CA ARG A 276 3.82 18.25 0.82
C ARG A 276 2.43 18.78 0.48
N ILE A 277 1.86 19.53 1.42
CA ILE A 277 0.61 20.25 1.24
C ILE A 277 0.94 21.73 1.09
N SER A 278 0.78 22.25 -0.12
CA SER A 278 1.13 23.64 -0.40
C SER A 278 0.39 24.21 -1.59
N GLY A 279 -0.04 25.47 -1.47
CA GLY A 279 -0.67 26.19 -2.56
C GLY A 279 -1.70 27.20 -2.07
N ASN A 280 -2.23 27.94 -3.02
CA ASN A 280 -3.16 29.05 -2.81
C ASN A 280 -4.61 28.58 -2.58
N HIS A 281 -4.77 27.47 -1.88
CA HIS A 281 -6.05 26.88 -1.53
C HIS A 281 -6.11 26.61 -0.04
N GLU A 282 -7.32 26.63 0.50
CA GLU A 282 -7.56 26.26 1.89
C GLU A 282 -7.47 24.73 2.05
N SER A 283 -6.82 24.26 3.12
CA SER A 283 -6.89 22.87 3.57
C SER A 283 -7.63 22.78 4.91
N GLN A 284 -8.77 22.10 4.92
CA GLN A 284 -9.69 21.92 6.03
C GLN A 284 -9.83 20.44 6.41
N PHE A 285 -9.41 20.07 7.61
CA PHE A 285 -9.62 18.73 8.15
C PHE A 285 -10.64 18.81 9.27
N ARG A 286 -11.88 18.37 8.99
CA ARG A 286 -12.99 18.50 9.92
C ARG A 286 -13.62 17.16 10.28
N ASP A 287 -13.96 17.02 11.55
CA ASP A 287 -14.63 15.83 12.10
C ASP A 287 -13.89 14.52 11.78
N LEU A 288 -12.56 14.59 11.75
CA LEU A 288 -11.73 13.43 11.52
C LEU A 288 -11.48 12.68 12.83
N TYR A 289 -11.47 11.36 12.76
CA TYR A 289 -11.09 10.50 13.85
C TYR A 289 -9.86 9.70 13.45
N MET A 290 -8.88 9.56 14.35
CA MET A 290 -7.75 8.65 14.14
C MET A 290 -6.92 9.06 12.90
N VAL A 291 -6.23 10.20 13.01
CA VAL A 291 -5.44 10.78 11.91
C VAL A 291 -3.99 10.97 12.33
N THR A 292 -3.07 10.61 11.44
CA THR A 292 -1.65 10.81 11.67
C THR A 292 -0.97 11.44 10.49
N TRP A 293 -0.17 12.46 10.78
CA TRP A 293 0.74 13.09 9.84
C TRP A 293 2.16 12.81 10.29
N LYS A 294 2.96 12.24 9.40
CA LYS A 294 4.34 11.86 9.64
C LYS A 294 5.21 12.43 8.53
N ASP A 295 6.31 13.10 8.87
CA ASP A 295 7.26 13.65 7.90
C ASP A 295 6.57 14.47 6.78
N THR A 296 5.51 15.21 7.13
CA THR A 296 4.64 15.92 6.17
C THR A 296 4.82 17.43 6.32
N ILE A 297 4.99 18.13 5.20
CA ILE A 297 5.23 19.57 5.17
C ILE A 297 3.95 20.29 4.80
N LEU A 298 3.55 21.28 5.60
CA LEU A 298 2.45 22.19 5.30
C LEU A 298 3.00 23.59 5.13
N ARG A 299 2.91 24.13 3.91
CA ARG A 299 3.57 25.39 3.56
C ARG A 299 2.72 26.24 2.65
N ASN A 300 2.69 27.54 2.90
CA ASN A 300 2.06 28.55 2.03
C ASN A 300 0.62 28.19 1.66
N ILE A 301 -0.16 27.74 2.64
CA ILE A 301 -1.58 27.44 2.49
C ILE A 301 -2.34 28.75 2.75
N THR A 302 -2.81 29.42 1.71
CA THR A 302 -3.46 30.73 1.83
C THR A 302 -4.72 30.81 0.98
N LYS A 303 -5.74 31.52 1.48
CA LYS A 303 -6.87 31.94 0.65
C LYS A 303 -6.43 33.12 -0.22
N LEU A 304 -6.77 33.10 -1.50
CA LEU A 304 -6.62 34.27 -2.38
C LEU A 304 -7.87 35.14 -2.45
N THR A 305 -9.03 34.60 -2.06
CA THR A 305 -10.31 35.30 -2.15
C THR A 305 -11.09 35.18 -0.82
N PRO A 306 -11.73 36.26 -0.35
CA PRO A 306 -12.59 36.22 0.82
C PRO A 306 -13.68 35.15 0.71
N GLY A 307 -13.85 34.33 1.75
CA GLY A 307 -14.86 33.26 1.80
C GLY A 307 -14.67 32.13 0.79
N GLY A 308 -13.57 32.10 0.03
CA GLY A 308 -13.43 31.24 -1.14
C GLY A 308 -14.37 31.61 -2.29
N ASN A 309 -14.98 32.80 -2.25
CA ASN A 309 -15.91 33.28 -3.27
C ASN A 309 -15.24 34.40 -4.08
N PRO A 310 -15.00 34.21 -5.40
CA PRO A 310 -14.31 35.20 -6.23
C PRO A 310 -15.10 36.51 -6.42
N VAL A 311 -16.40 36.51 -6.11
CA VAL A 311 -17.28 37.68 -6.18
C VAL A 311 -17.22 38.50 -4.89
N ARG A 312 -16.81 37.89 -3.77
CA ARG A 312 -16.75 38.57 -2.48
C ARG A 312 -15.49 39.43 -2.42
N THR A 313 -15.67 40.74 -2.21
CA THR A 313 -14.58 41.73 -2.19
C THR A 313 -14.11 42.11 -0.78
N TYR A 314 -14.71 41.55 0.27
CA TYR A 314 -14.40 41.91 1.66
C TYR A 314 -14.08 40.67 2.50
N TRP A 315 -13.02 40.77 3.31
CA TRP A 315 -12.57 39.73 4.24
C TRP A 315 -13.39 39.76 5.53
N ASP A 316 -14.02 38.65 5.86
CA ASP A 316 -14.70 38.39 7.12
C ASP A 316 -13.69 37.95 8.18
N GLY A 317 -13.58 38.73 9.25
CA GLY A 317 -12.69 38.43 10.35
C GLY A 317 -12.95 37.08 11.03
N SER A 318 -14.09 36.42 10.84
CA SER A 318 -14.35 35.09 11.43
C SER A 318 -14.21 33.95 10.42
N LEU A 319 -14.71 34.13 9.19
CA LEU A 319 -14.77 33.09 8.16
C LEU A 319 -13.51 33.05 7.27
N ASP A 320 -12.78 34.16 7.20
CA ASP A 320 -11.68 34.34 6.24
C ASP A 320 -10.29 34.39 6.89
N ARG A 321 -10.21 34.22 8.22
CA ARG A 321 -8.96 34.15 8.99
C ARG A 321 -8.11 32.90 8.72
N MET A 322 -8.55 32.01 7.84
CA MET A 322 -7.85 30.75 7.59
C MET A 322 -6.76 30.96 6.52
N SER A 323 -5.62 31.50 6.95
CA SER A 323 -4.32 31.17 6.36
C SER A 323 -3.72 30.01 7.17
N GLY A 324 -3.26 28.96 6.48
CA GLY A 324 -2.75 27.73 7.08
C GLY A 324 -3.73 26.55 7.00
N ALA A 325 -3.48 25.57 7.85
CA ALA A 325 -4.24 24.32 7.92
C ALA A 325 -5.25 24.40 9.08
N TYR A 326 -6.54 24.20 8.81
CA TYR A 326 -7.59 24.28 9.85
C TYR A 326 -8.09 22.90 10.26
N GLY A 327 -8.01 22.62 11.56
CA GLY A 327 -8.58 21.44 12.20
C GLY A 327 -9.77 21.78 13.08
N GLY A 328 -10.94 21.22 12.77
CA GLY A 328 -12.16 21.38 13.59
C GLY A 328 -12.70 20.02 14.03
N SER A 329 -12.96 19.85 15.33
CA SER A 329 -13.49 18.60 15.90
C SER A 329 -12.66 17.34 15.58
N ALA A 330 -11.39 17.50 15.22
CA ALA A 330 -10.48 16.38 14.99
C ALA A 330 -10.15 15.70 16.33
N LYS A 331 -10.35 14.38 16.40
CA LYS A 331 -10.04 13.58 17.59
C LYS A 331 -8.88 12.65 17.30
N HIS A 332 -7.93 12.62 18.23
CA HIS A 332 -6.73 11.79 18.15
C HIS A 332 -5.86 12.08 16.92
N LEU A 333 -5.68 13.36 16.62
CA LEU A 333 -4.68 13.84 15.69
C LEU A 333 -3.29 13.66 16.32
N MET A 334 -2.37 13.05 15.58
CA MET A 334 -0.97 12.95 16.00
C MET A 334 -0.02 13.43 14.90
N PRO A 335 0.63 14.60 15.06
CA PRO A 335 1.79 14.97 14.27
C PRO A 335 3.03 14.27 14.84
N VAL A 336 3.83 13.62 13.99
CA VAL A 336 5.09 12.96 14.40
C VAL A 336 6.20 13.32 13.44
N SER A 337 7.36 13.69 14.00
CA SER A 337 8.64 14.03 13.34
C SER A 337 8.56 15.03 12.17
N ASP A 338 9.39 16.07 12.22
CA ASP A 338 9.64 17.05 11.13
C ASP A 338 8.39 17.60 10.41
N THR A 339 7.25 17.66 11.11
CA THR A 339 6.06 18.33 10.60
C THR A 339 6.26 19.83 10.74
N HIS A 340 6.73 20.46 9.66
CA HIS A 340 6.94 21.90 9.61
C HIS A 340 5.68 22.60 9.11
N LEU A 341 5.07 23.40 9.98
CA LEU A 341 4.13 24.44 9.60
C LEU A 341 4.94 25.71 9.33
N THR A 342 5.11 26.07 8.06
CA THR A 342 5.77 27.35 7.71
C THR A 342 4.68 28.36 7.37
N LEU A 343 4.58 29.42 8.18
CA LEU A 343 3.72 30.55 7.89
C LEU A 343 4.27 31.31 6.66
N PRO A 344 3.39 31.85 5.80
CA PRO A 344 3.84 32.72 4.72
C PRO A 344 4.53 33.95 5.32
N THR A 345 5.71 34.28 4.79
CA THR A 345 6.41 35.55 5.06
C THR A 345 5.71 36.71 4.38
#